data_AF-A0A089QSL2-F1
#
_entry.id   AF-A0A089QSL2-F1
#
_cell.length_a   1.000
_cell.length_b   1.000
_cell.length_c   1.000
_cell.angle_alpha   90.00
_cell.angle_beta   90.00
_cell.angle_gamma   90.00
#
_symmetry.space_group_name_H-M   'P 1'
#
loop_
_entity.id
_entity.type
_entity.pdbx_description
1 polymer ?
#
loop_
_entity_poly.entity_id
_entity_poly.type
_entity_poly.pdbx_seq_one_letter_code
_entity_poly.pdbx_strand_id
1 'polypeptide(L)'
;MYSSLFDAVFADSFFSPMRTVYVVSDSELEEIKRTQREEELANIEASRKRLEESYQSRVKVLDDREHELQEEIKALAPAKKEKEKVTAS
;
A
#
# COMPACT_ATOMS: atom_id res chain seq x y z
N MET A 1 12.10 12.30 -54.38
CA MET A 1 13.10 13.00 -53.54
C MET A 1 12.66 12.79 -52.11
N TYR A 2 13.29 11.87 -51.37
CA TYR A 2 12.85 11.47 -50.03
C TYR A 2 13.37 12.49 -49.03
N SER A 3 12.53 13.47 -48.69
CA SER A 3 12.80 14.39 -47.59
C SER A 3 12.90 13.58 -46.30
N SER A 4 14.07 13.57 -45.67
CA SER A 4 14.32 12.80 -44.46
C SER A 4 13.37 13.27 -43.35
N LEU A 5 12.76 12.32 -42.62
CA LEU A 5 11.96 12.63 -41.42
C LEU A 5 12.78 13.37 -40.35
N PHE A 6 14.11 13.20 -40.38
CA PHE A 6 15.02 14.03 -39.60
C PHE A 6 14.94 15.50 -40.01
N ASP A 7 15.02 15.82 -41.30
CA ASP A 7 15.02 17.20 -41.78
C ASP A 7 13.72 17.93 -41.42
N ALA A 8 12.58 17.23 -41.46
CA ALA A 8 11.28 17.77 -41.05
C ALA A 8 11.21 18.06 -39.53
N VAL A 9 11.71 17.16 -38.67
CA VAL A 9 11.70 17.34 -37.21
C VAL A 9 12.63 18.46 -36.76
N PHE A 10 13.77 18.61 -37.44
CA PHE A 10 14.73 19.69 -37.17
C PHE A 10 14.20 21.04 -37.67
N ALA A 11 13.61 21.10 -38.86
CA ALA A 11 13.00 22.33 -39.38
C ALA A 11 11.82 22.81 -38.51
N ASP A 12 10.97 21.88 -38.04
CA ASP A 12 9.81 22.19 -37.18
C ASP A 12 10.23 22.60 -35.75
N SER A 13 11.43 22.20 -35.32
CA SER A 13 12.01 22.61 -34.03
C SER A 13 12.49 24.06 -33.96
N PHE A 14 12.73 24.73 -35.10
CA PHE A 14 13.12 26.16 -35.11
C PHE A 14 11.95 27.13 -34.95
N PHE A 15 10.71 26.68 -35.23
CA PHE A 15 9.51 27.54 -35.23
C PHE A 15 8.54 27.25 -34.07
N SER A 16 8.77 26.20 -33.28
CA SER A 16 8.01 25.85 -32.07
C SER A 16 8.83 26.16 -30.80
N PRO A 17 8.22 26.52 -29.65
CA PRO A 17 8.95 26.69 -28.38
C PRO A 17 9.85 25.48 -28.14
N MET A 18 11.16 25.73 -27.97
CA MET A 18 12.21 24.72 -27.92
C MET A 18 11.83 23.58 -26.97
N ARG A 19 11.50 22.41 -27.53
CA ARG A 19 11.31 21.19 -26.75
C ARG A 19 12.69 20.64 -26.44
N THR A 20 13.06 20.61 -25.16
CA THR A 20 14.29 19.96 -24.70
C THR A 20 14.17 18.46 -24.95
N VAL A 21 15.02 17.92 -25.83
CA VAL A 21 15.12 16.48 -26.09
C VAL A 21 16.41 15.98 -25.47
N TYR A 22 16.30 15.01 -24.57
CA TYR A 22 17.46 14.33 -23.98
C TYR A 22 17.77 13.10 -24.83
N VAL A 23 18.94 13.10 -25.45
CA VAL A 23 19.45 11.93 -26.18
C VAL A 23 20.20 11.08 -25.17
N VAL A 24 19.69 9.87 -24.95
CA VAL A 24 20.25 8.90 -24.01
C VAL A 24 20.69 7.68 -24.82
N SER A 25 21.85 7.11 -24.51
CA SER A 25 22.28 5.87 -25.15
C SER A 25 21.38 4.71 -24.72
N ASP A 26 21.26 3.68 -25.57
CA ASP A 26 20.45 2.50 -25.24
C ASP A 26 20.89 1.86 -23.90
N SER A 27 22.19 1.87 -23.60
CA SER A 27 22.73 1.36 -22.33
C SER A 27 22.26 2.16 -21.11
N GLU A 28 22.31 3.49 -21.18
CA GLU A 28 21.86 4.36 -20.09
C GLU A 28 20.34 4.26 -19.89
N LEU A 29 19.59 4.07 -20.98
CA LEU A 29 18.14 3.87 -20.91
C LEU A 29 17.78 2.57 -20.16
N GLU A 30 18.51 1.48 -20.43
CA GLU A 30 18.29 0.21 -19.73
C GLU A 30 18.65 0.29 -18.24
N GLU A 31 19.70 1.01 -17.87
CA GLU A 31 20.05 1.26 -16.46
C GLU A 31 18.95 2.07 -15.74
N ILE A 32 18.41 3.10 -16.38
CA ILE A 32 17.30 3.89 -15.84
C ILE A 32 16.06 3.01 -15.64
N LYS A 33 15.69 2.22 -16.65
CA LYS A 33 14.55 1.28 -16.55
C LYS A 33 14.76 0.30 -15.41
N ARG A 34 15.96 -0.27 -15.28
CA ARG A 34 16.29 -1.21 -14.20
C ARG A 34 16.10 -0.55 -12.83
N THR A 35 16.63 0.66 -12.66
CA THR A 35 16.54 1.41 -11.40
C THR A 35 15.07 1.70 -11.04
N GLN A 36 14.27 2.13 -12.02
CA GLN A 36 12.83 2.35 -11.83
C GLN A 36 12.11 1.07 -11.38
N ARG A 37 12.44 -0.08 -11.97
CA ARG A 37 11.85 -1.37 -11.55
C ARG A 37 12.28 -1.78 -10.14
N GLU A 38 13.54 -1.56 -9.79
CA GLU A 38 14.05 -1.83 -8.44
C GLU A 38 13.37 -0.94 -7.40
N GLU A 39 13.14 0.34 -7.73
CA GLU A 39 12.40 1.27 -6.87
C GLU A 39 10.91 0.91 -6.75
N GLU A 40 10.25 0.57 -7.86
CA GLU A 40 8.87 0.05 -7.86
C GLU A 40 8.75 -1.17 -6.96
N LEU A 41 9.69 -2.12 -7.07
CA LEU A 41 9.71 -3.32 -6.24
C LEU A 41 9.89 -2.98 -4.76
N ALA A 42 10.86 -2.14 -4.42
CA ALA A 42 11.10 -1.71 -3.04
C ALA A 42 9.88 -1.01 -2.43
N ASN A 43 9.18 -0.19 -3.21
CA ASN A 43 7.96 0.48 -2.79
C ASN A 43 6.82 -0.52 -2.53
N ILE A 44 6.66 -1.53 -3.39
CA ILE A 44 5.67 -2.59 -3.20
C ILE A 44 5.99 -3.40 -1.95
N GLU A 45 7.25 -3.79 -1.74
CA GLU A 45 7.68 -4.54 -0.56
C GLU A 45 7.46 -3.76 0.74
N ALA A 46 7.83 -2.48 0.76
CA ALA A 46 7.60 -1.61 1.91
C ALA A 46 6.10 -1.45 2.20
N SER A 47 5.28 -1.28 1.16
CA SER A 47 3.83 -1.17 1.30
C SER A 47 3.21 -2.45 1.85
N ARG A 48 3.65 -3.62 1.34
CA ARG A 48 3.21 -4.93 1.85
C ARG A 48 3.54 -5.08 3.34
N LYS A 49 4.77 -4.75 3.74
CA LYS A 49 5.21 -4.86 5.13
C LYS A 49 4.40 -3.95 6.07
N ARG A 50 4.20 -2.69 5.69
CA ARG A 50 3.36 -1.74 6.48
C ARG A 50 1.93 -2.24 6.62
N LEU A 51 1.38 -2.84 5.56
CA LEU A 51 0.04 -3.39 5.57
C LEU A 51 -0.06 -4.59 6.52
N GLU A 52 0.92 -5.50 6.46
CA GLU A 52 1.00 -6.67 7.33
C GLU A 52 1.11 -6.27 8.82
N GLU A 53 1.98 -5.32 9.14
CA GLU A 53 2.12 -4.78 10.51
C GLU A 53 0.80 -4.15 11.00
N SER A 54 0.10 -3.40 10.14
CA SER A 54 -1.19 -2.81 10.47
C SER A 54 -2.26 -3.87 10.74
N TYR A 55 -2.34 -4.91 9.91
CA TYR A 55 -3.27 -6.02 10.12
C TYR A 55 -2.97 -6.78 11.39
N GLN A 56 -1.70 -7.12 11.66
CA GLN A 56 -1.31 -7.80 12.89
C GLN A 56 -1.68 -6.98 14.14
N SER A 57 -1.48 -5.66 14.10
CA SER A 57 -1.91 -4.78 15.20
C SER A 57 -3.43 -4.81 15.38
N ARG A 58 -4.22 -4.79 14.30
CA ARG A 58 -5.68 -4.86 14.38
C ARG A 58 -6.17 -6.20 14.93
N VAL A 59 -5.54 -7.30 14.51
CA VAL A 59 -5.86 -8.64 15.01
C VAL A 59 -5.66 -8.69 16.52
N LYS A 60 -4.53 -8.20 17.05
CA LYS A 60 -4.29 -8.16 18.50
C LYS A 60 -5.37 -7.39 19.26
N VAL A 61 -5.78 -6.21 18.76
CA VAL A 61 -6.85 -5.43 19.40
C VAL A 61 -8.18 -6.19 19.41
N LEU A 62 -8.48 -6.93 18.35
CA LEU A 62 -9.68 -7.75 18.28
C LEU A 62 -9.60 -8.95 19.22
N ASP A 63 -8.46 -9.64 19.27
CA ASP A 63 -8.23 -10.78 20.17
C ASP A 63 -8.35 -10.35 21.64
N ASP A 64 -7.73 -9.21 22.01
CA ASP A 64 -7.83 -8.64 23.36
C ASP A 64 -9.29 -8.33 23.70
N ARG A 65 -10.02 -7.70 22.77
CA ARG A 65 -11.43 -7.36 22.97
C ARG A 65 -12.34 -8.59 23.05
N GLU A 66 -12.07 -9.61 22.26
CA GLU A 66 -12.77 -10.89 22.33
C GLU A 66 -12.58 -11.53 23.70
N HIS A 67 -11.33 -11.58 24.19
CA HIS A 67 -11.02 -12.11 25.51
C HIS A 67 -11.72 -11.33 26.62
N GLU A 68 -11.69 -9.99 26.58
CA GLU A 68 -12.44 -9.14 27.52
C GLU A 68 -13.93 -9.48 27.55
N LEU A 69 -14.56 -9.58 26.38
CA LEU A 69 -15.98 -9.89 26.28
C LEU A 69 -16.29 -11.31 26.76
N GLN A 70 -15.41 -12.28 26.51
CA GLN A 70 -15.57 -13.64 27.04
C GLN A 70 -15.54 -13.64 28.58
N GLU A 71 -14.63 -12.88 29.20
CA GLU A 71 -14.58 -12.75 30.66
C GLU A 71 -15.78 -11.99 31.23
N GLU A 72 -16.24 -10.92 30.57
CA GLU A 72 -17.48 -10.22 30.93
C GLU A 72 -18.69 -11.17 30.86
N ILE A 73 -18.79 -11.98 29.80
CA ILE A 73 -19.85 -12.98 29.65
C ILE A 73 -19.76 -14.04 30.75
N LYS A 74 -18.56 -14.53 31.09
CA LYS A 74 -18.36 -15.48 32.20
C LYS A 74 -18.77 -14.88 33.54
N ALA A 75 -18.49 -13.60 33.79
CA ALA A 75 -18.88 -12.90 35.01
C ALA A 75 -20.39 -12.63 35.08
N LEU A 76 -21.05 -12.43 33.93
CA LEU A 76 -22.51 -12.28 33.80
C LEU A 76 -23.24 -13.63 33.79
N ALA A 77 -22.56 -14.71 33.40
CA ALA A 77 -23.01 -16.08 33.57
C ALA A 77 -23.09 -16.38 35.08
N PRO A 78 -24.10 -17.14 35.51
CA PRO A 78 -24.95 -16.61 36.55
C PRO A 78 -24.49 -16.82 38.00
N ALA A 79 -24.46 -15.72 38.75
CA ALA A 79 -25.03 -15.62 40.11
C ALA A 79 -26.59 -15.71 40.11
N LYS A 80 -27.24 -16.18 39.02
CA LYS A 80 -28.70 -16.41 38.91
C LYS A 80 -29.22 -17.50 39.85
N LYS A 81 -28.37 -18.27 40.55
CA LYS A 81 -28.87 -19.25 41.53
C LYS A 81 -29.15 -18.69 42.93
N GLU A 82 -28.72 -17.46 43.24
CA GLU A 82 -28.94 -16.88 44.59
C GLU A 82 -30.03 -15.83 44.65
N LYS A 83 -30.24 -15.01 43.59
CA LYS A 83 -31.26 -13.96 43.65
C LYS A 83 -32.71 -14.49 43.62
N GLU A 84 -32.94 -15.69 43.11
CA GLU A 84 -34.28 -16.31 43.10
C GLU A 84 -34.63 -17.02 44.43
N LYS A 85 -33.61 -17.36 45.26
CA LYS A 85 -33.84 -17.93 46.60
C LYS A 85 -34.10 -16.87 47.67
N VAL A 86 -33.61 -15.64 47.50
CA VAL A 86 -33.77 -14.55 48.48
C VAL A 86 -35.12 -13.83 48.33
N THR A 87 -35.77 -13.89 47.16
CA THR A 87 -37.10 -13.28 46.95
C THR A 87 -38.27 -14.26 47.16
N ALA A 88 -38.01 -15.51 47.56
CA ALA A 88 -39.00 -16.56 47.74
C ALA A 88 -39.03 -17.17 49.16
N SER A 89 -38.43 -16.50 50.16
CA SER A 89 -38.51 -16.88 51.59
C SER A 89 -39.23 -15.81 52.41
#